data_AF-A0A091RPF8-F1
#
_entry.id   AF-A0A091RPF8-F1
#
_cell.length_a   1.000
_cell.length_b   1.000
_cell.length_c   1.000
_cell.angle_alpha   90.00
_cell.angle_beta   90.00
_cell.angle_gamma   90.00
#
_symmetry.space_group_name_H-M   'P 1'
#
loop_
_entity.id
_entity.type
_entity.pdbx_description
1 polymer ?
#
loop_
_entity_poly.entity_id
_entity_poly.type
_entity_poly.pdbx_seq_one_letter_code
_entity_poly.pdbx_strand_id
1 'polypeptide(L)' 'CPGCGKSFHGNSKLHRRKHLGMRPYRCSECGRSFSYSSAFLKHQR' A
#
# COMPACT_ATOMS: atom_id res chain seq x y z
N CYS A 1 12.94 9.15 -3.79
CA CYS A 1 11.78 9.96 -3.30
C CYS A 1 12.34 11.19 -2.61
N PRO A 2 11.93 12.41 -2.98
CA PRO A 2 12.48 13.65 -2.43
C PRO A 2 12.39 13.73 -0.90
N GLY A 3 11.34 13.16 -0.30
CA GLY A 3 11.11 13.22 1.15
C GLY A 3 11.86 12.17 1.98
N CYS A 4 12.48 11.15 1.38
CA CYS A 4 13.18 10.10 2.17
C CYS A 4 14.41 9.51 1.49
N GLY A 5 14.91 10.11 0.41
CA GLY A 5 16.15 9.74 -0.30
C GLY A 5 16.17 8.38 -1.00
N LYS A 6 15.18 7.51 -0.74
CA LYS A 6 15.18 6.13 -1.25
C LYS A 6 14.88 6.06 -2.75
N SER A 7 15.65 5.24 -3.44
CA SER A 7 15.45 4.86 -4.84
C SER A 7 14.64 3.56 -4.91
N PHE A 8 13.63 3.51 -5.78
CA PHE A 8 12.76 2.36 -5.94
C PHE A 8 12.73 1.96 -7.41
N HIS A 9 12.77 0.67 -7.69
CA HIS A 9 12.62 0.11 -9.04
C HIS A 9 11.14 0.02 -9.49
N GLY A 10 10.22 0.65 -8.76
CA GLY A 10 8.77 0.50 -8.96
C GLY A 10 8.02 1.83 -8.86
N ASN A 11 6.70 1.77 -9.02
CA ASN A 11 5.86 2.95 -9.13
C ASN A 11 5.96 3.85 -7.87
N SER A 12 6.49 5.06 -8.04
CA SER A 12 6.65 6.06 -6.98
C SER A 12 5.32 6.40 -6.27
N LYS A 13 4.18 6.28 -6.95
CA LYS A 13 2.84 6.47 -6.36
C LYS A 13 2.57 5.47 -5.23
N LEU A 14 3.03 4.24 -5.39
CA LEU A 14 2.86 3.17 -4.40
C LEU A 14 3.77 3.38 -3.20
N HIS A 15 5.00 3.82 -3.44
CA HIS A 15 5.90 4.25 -2.38
C HIS A 15 5.29 5.38 -1.56
N ARG A 16 4.72 6.41 -2.21
CA ARG A 16 4.09 7.55 -1.52
C ARG A 16 2.87 7.17 -0.67
N ARG A 17 2.18 6.06 -0.96
CA ARG A 17 1.11 5.55 -0.08
C ARG A 17 1.62 5.21 1.31
N LYS A 18 2.89 4.78 1.47
CA LYS A 18 3.48 4.55 2.79
C LYS A 18 3.62 5.83 3.58
N HIS A 19 4.01 6.94 2.94
CA HIS A 19 4.12 8.24 3.60
C HIS A 19 2.78 8.79 4.04
N LEU A 20 1.74 8.61 3.22
CA LEU A 20 0.40 9.10 3.50
C LEU A 20 -0.45 8.13 4.33
N GLY A 21 0.10 6.97 4.72
CA GLY A 21 -0.67 5.90 5.38
C GLY A 21 -1.85 5.38 4.54
N MET A 22 -1.87 5.63 3.23
CA MET A 22 -2.99 5.26 2.37
C MET A 22 -3.08 3.75 2.21
N ARG A 23 -4.22 3.20 2.65
CA ARG A 23 -4.56 1.79 2.56
C ARG A 23 -5.94 1.66 1.90
N PRO A 24 -6.03 1.85 0.57
CA PRO A 24 -7.32 1.92 -0.13
C PRO A 24 -8.08 0.60 -0.15
N TYR A 25 -7.40 -0.52 0.13
CA TYR A 25 -8.02 -1.84 0.12
C TYR A 25 -8.38 -2.24 1.54
N ARG A 26 -9.66 -2.19 1.91
CA ARG A 26 -10.14 -2.58 3.23
C ARG A 26 -10.96 -3.85 3.13
N CYS A 27 -10.64 -4.83 3.97
CA CYS A 27 -11.47 -6.01 4.15
C CYS A 27 -12.71 -5.65 4.95
N SER A 28 -13.88 -5.97 4.42
CA SER A 28 -15.18 -5.75 5.08
C SER A 28 -15.41 -6.68 6.26
N GLU A 29 -14.86 -7.90 6.22
CA GLU A 29 -15.08 -8.91 7.26
C GLU A 29 -14.25 -8.65 8.52
N CYS A 30 -12.95 -8.37 8.37
CA CYS A 30 -12.05 -8.15 9.50
C CYS A 30 -11.64 -6.68 9.72
N GLY A 31 -12.07 -5.78 8.84
CA GLY A 31 -11.74 -4.34 8.92
C GLY A 31 -10.29 -4.00 8.58
N ARG A 32 -9.41 -4.98 8.30
CA ARG A 32 -8.01 -4.73 7.97
C ARG A 32 -7.86 -3.98 6.66
N SER A 33 -7.03 -2.95 6.65
CA SER A 33 -6.72 -2.17 5.45
C SER A 33 -5.36 -2.57 4.89
N PHE A 34 -5.13 -2.45 3.59
CA PHE A 34 -3.90 -2.84 2.89
C PHE A 34 -3.51 -1.76 1.86
N SER A 35 -2.20 -1.51 1.70
CA SER A 35 -1.68 -0.52 0.73
C SER A 35 -1.54 -1.06 -0.70
N TYR A 36 -1.59 -2.39 -0.85
CA TYR A 36 -1.32 -3.11 -2.09
C TYR A 36 -2.49 -4.06 -2.40
N SER A 37 -2.92 -4.11 -3.66
CA SER A 37 -3.98 -5.02 -4.10
C SER A 37 -3.57 -6.47 -3.98
N SER A 38 -2.32 -6.81 -4.33
CA SER A 38 -1.78 -8.17 -4.17
C SER A 38 -1.84 -8.66 -2.73
N ALA A 39 -1.53 -7.80 -1.76
CA ALA A 39 -1.63 -8.13 -0.34
C ALA A 39 -3.09 -8.30 0.11
N PHE A 40 -4.00 -7.47 -0.39
CA PHE A 40 -5.45 -7.60 -0.12
C PHE A 40 -6.03 -8.89 -0.73
N LEU A 41 -5.75 -9.16 -2.00
CA LEU A 41 -6.23 -10.35 -2.70
C LEU A 41 -5.68 -11.64 -2.07
N LYS A 42 -4.41 -11.63 -1.62
CA LYS A 42 -3.84 -12.77 -0.88
C LYS A 42 -4.51 -12.96 0.47
N HIS A 43 -4.97 -11.89 1.12
CA HIS A 43 -5.70 -11.96 2.37
C HIS A 43 -7.15 -12.43 2.19
N GLN A 44 -7.77 -12.11 1.05
CA GLN A 44 -9.16 -12.48 0.75
C GLN A 44 -9.31 -13.91 0.22
N ARG A 45 -8.22 -14.54 -0.23
CA ARG A 45 -8.18 -15.98 -0.51
C ARG A 45 -8.11 -16.78 0.77
#